data_AF-A0A397FJR9-F1
#
_entry.id   AF-A0A397FJR9-F1
#
_cell.length_a   1.000
_cell.length_b   1.000
_cell.length_c   1.000
_cell.angle_alpha   90.00
_cell.angle_beta   90.00
_cell.angle_gamma   90.00
#
_symmetry.space_group_name_H-M   'P 1'
#
loop_
_entity.id
_entity.type
_entity.pdbx_description
1 polymer ?
#
loop_
_entity_poly.entity_id
_entity_poly.type
_entity_poly.pdbx_seq_one_letter_code
_entity_poly.pdbx_strand_id
1 'polypeptide(L)'
;MAEADINQAVAKMMESLDKGTFRPLQVRTWRHLEEHLTELSCLIQRNAYVCSVKCFDNKDVSAEQLQHCIERCQQPMAQVQNYMSQEMQTFQNRLQRCAMECQDRAKDSLSSQPSESQISAAQAGMEKCVSKCVDGHIKLLPTLKKRIEDTVSSAAH
;
A
#
# COMPACT_ATOMS: atom_id res chain seq x y z
N MET A 1 27.59 -6.97 -24.14
CA MET A 1 28.12 -6.18 -23.02
C MET A 1 27.20 -4.99 -22.74
N ALA A 2 26.98 -4.08 -23.71
CA ALA A 2 26.12 -2.90 -23.52
C ALA A 2 24.72 -3.15 -22.92
N GLU A 3 23.98 -4.17 -23.37
CA GLU A 3 22.62 -4.44 -22.84
C GLU A 3 22.63 -4.92 -21.37
N ALA A 4 23.64 -5.70 -20.98
CA ALA A 4 23.80 -6.15 -19.60
C ALA A 4 24.19 -4.99 -18.67
N ASP A 5 25.04 -4.09 -19.16
CA ASP A 5 25.47 -2.90 -18.42
C ASP A 5 24.30 -1.92 -18.23
N ILE A 6 23.44 -1.74 -19.25
CA ILE A 6 22.22 -0.95 -19.17
C ILE A 6 21.24 -1.55 -18.16
N ASN A 7 20.98 -2.86 -18.25
CA ASN A 7 20.07 -3.53 -17.32
C ASN A 7 20.59 -3.48 -15.86
N GLN A 8 21.91 -3.57 -15.66
CA GLN A 8 22.51 -3.43 -14.33
C GLN A 8 22.42 -1.99 -13.80
N ALA A 9 22.63 -0.98 -14.65
CA ALA A 9 22.47 0.42 -14.28
C ALA A 9 21.01 0.72 -13.85
N VAL A 10 20.04 0.23 -14.62
CA VAL A 10 18.61 0.36 -14.32
C VAL A 10 18.22 -0.34 -13.01
N ALA A 11 18.75 -1.53 -12.75
CA ALA A 11 18.51 -2.23 -11.49
C ALA A 11 19.03 -1.42 -10.28
N LYS A 12 20.24 -0.86 -10.38
CA LYS A 12 20.82 -0.01 -9.31
C LYS A 12 20.04 1.29 -9.09
N MET A 13 19.50 1.88 -10.16
CA MET A 13 18.62 3.04 -10.08
C MET A 13 17.33 2.72 -9.34
N MET A 14 16.66 1.61 -9.68
CA MET A 14 15.45 1.18 -8.97
C MET A 14 15.72 0.91 -7.49
N GLU A 15 16.83 0.28 -7.16
CA GLU A 15 17.18 -0.01 -5.76
C GLU A 15 17.49 1.27 -4.96
N SER A 16 18.13 2.26 -5.58
CA SER A 16 18.39 3.57 -4.95
C SER A 16 17.09 4.35 -4.72
N LEU A 17 16.16 4.30 -5.69
CA LEU A 17 14.83 4.90 -5.57
C LEU A 17 13.99 4.24 -4.47
N ASP A 18 14.04 2.91 -4.38
CA ASP A 18 13.36 2.14 -3.34
C ASP A 18 13.85 2.55 -1.94
N LYS A 19 15.16 2.56 -1.72
CA LYS A 19 15.76 2.90 -0.42
C LYS A 19 15.65 4.38 -0.08
N GLY A 20 15.82 5.27 -1.05
CA GLY A 20 15.89 6.72 -0.84
C GLY A 20 14.54 7.42 -0.81
N THR A 21 13.54 6.90 -1.54
CA THR A 21 12.24 7.57 -1.72
C THR A 21 11.09 6.71 -1.24
N PHE A 22 10.96 5.48 -1.71
CA PHE A 22 9.78 4.65 -1.42
C PHE A 22 9.72 4.21 0.03
N ARG A 23 10.77 3.59 0.58
CA ARG A 23 10.75 3.13 1.99
C ARG A 23 10.59 4.28 2.99
N PRO A 24 11.29 5.41 2.90
CA PRO A 24 11.12 6.51 3.85
C PRO A 24 9.71 7.12 3.78
N LEU A 25 9.16 7.25 2.57
CA LEU A 25 7.79 7.71 2.38
C LEU A 25 6.80 6.72 2.96
N GLN A 26 6.97 5.43 2.68
CA GLN A 26 6.15 4.36 3.22
C GLN A 26 6.16 4.41 4.75
N VAL A 27 7.32 4.47 5.40
CA VAL A 27 7.42 4.55 6.87
C VAL A 27 6.70 5.78 7.45
N ARG A 28 6.89 6.97 6.88
CA ARG A 28 6.24 8.20 7.40
C ARG A 28 4.73 8.19 7.23
N THR A 29 4.29 7.81 6.03
CA THR A 29 2.86 7.78 5.69
C THR A 29 2.15 6.70 6.49
N TRP A 30 2.78 5.53 6.60
CA TRP A 30 2.27 4.37 7.31
C TRP A 30 2.11 4.65 8.80
N ARG A 31 3.09 5.30 9.46
CA ARG A 31 3.00 5.63 10.89
C ARG A 31 1.76 6.49 11.23
N HIS A 32 1.49 7.54 10.45
CA HIS A 32 0.32 8.40 10.69
C HIS A 32 -1.00 7.69 10.38
N LEU A 33 -0.99 6.76 9.42
CA LEU A 33 -2.14 5.92 9.11
C LEU A 33 -2.36 4.92 10.26
N GLU A 34 -1.31 4.27 10.75
CA GLU A 34 -1.35 3.28 11.83
C GLU A 34 -1.91 3.85 13.13
N GLU A 35 -1.46 5.04 13.56
CA GLU A 35 -1.95 5.66 14.79
C GLU A 35 -3.48 5.86 14.76
N HIS A 36 -4.01 6.44 13.68
CA HIS A 36 -5.45 6.66 13.54
C HIS A 36 -6.24 5.35 13.36
N LEU A 37 -5.70 4.40 12.61
CA LEU A 37 -6.35 3.11 12.39
C LEU A 37 -6.35 2.23 13.64
N THR A 38 -5.38 2.41 14.53
CA THR A 38 -5.30 1.68 15.81
C THR A 38 -6.49 2.04 16.71
N GLU A 39 -6.84 3.32 16.82
CA GLU A 39 -7.98 3.75 17.63
C GLU A 39 -9.31 3.21 17.08
N LEU A 40 -9.55 3.36 15.77
CA LEU A 40 -10.78 2.90 15.14
C LEU A 40 -10.91 1.37 15.13
N SER A 41 -9.81 0.64 14.89
CA SER A 41 -9.82 -0.82 14.94
C SER A 41 -10.07 -1.36 16.36
N CYS A 42 -9.65 -0.63 17.40
CA CYS A 42 -9.94 -0.99 18.78
C CYS A 42 -11.45 -0.95 19.06
N LEU A 43 -12.17 0.06 18.53
CA LEU A 43 -13.62 0.15 18.66
C LEU A 43 -14.34 -1.04 18.00
N ILE A 44 -13.93 -1.43 16.79
CA ILE A 44 -14.51 -2.59 16.09
C ILE A 44 -14.26 -3.87 16.89
N GLN A 45 -13.03 -4.09 17.36
CA GLN A 45 -12.69 -5.27 18.15
C GLN A 45 -13.49 -5.33 19.45
N ARG A 46 -13.62 -4.20 20.16
CA ARG A 46 -14.47 -4.10 21.36
C ARG A 46 -15.91 -4.52 21.05
N ASN A 47 -16.49 -3.99 19.97
CA ASN A 47 -17.87 -4.33 19.58
C ASN A 47 -18.00 -5.81 19.21
N ALA A 48 -17.00 -6.38 18.51
CA ALA A 48 -16.93 -7.80 18.20
C ALA A 48 -16.93 -8.67 19.47
N TYR A 49 -16.16 -8.30 20.49
CA TYR A 49 -16.14 -9.03 21.77
C TYR A 49 -17.45 -8.90 22.53
N VAL A 50 -18.02 -7.70 22.62
CA VAL A 50 -19.33 -7.48 23.25
C VAL A 50 -20.43 -8.28 22.54
N CYS A 51 -20.41 -8.32 21.21
CA CYS A 51 -21.30 -9.16 20.40
C CYS A 51 -21.08 -10.65 20.71
N SER A 52 -19.83 -11.11 20.74
CA SER A 52 -19.49 -12.52 20.99
C SER A 52 -19.95 -12.99 22.36
N VAL A 53 -19.84 -12.14 23.39
CA VAL A 53 -20.36 -12.43 24.74
C VAL A 53 -21.87 -12.70 24.70
N LYS A 54 -22.64 -11.89 23.96
CA LYS A 54 -24.09 -12.07 23.82
C LYS A 54 -24.48 -13.37 23.10
N CYS A 55 -23.60 -13.94 22.28
CA CYS A 55 -23.85 -15.23 21.66
C CYS A 55 -23.99 -16.36 22.70
N PHE A 56 -23.35 -16.22 23.87
CA PHE A 56 -23.44 -17.20 24.96
C PHE A 56 -24.69 -17.04 25.84
N ASP A 57 -25.46 -15.96 25.69
CA ASP A 57 -26.68 -15.75 26.47
C ASP A 57 -27.81 -16.69 26.02
N ASN A 58 -27.76 -17.18 24.78
CA ASN A 58 -28.73 -18.15 24.27
C ASN A 58 -28.29 -19.58 24.60
N LYS A 59 -28.99 -20.22 25.53
CA LYS A 59 -28.66 -21.57 26.02
C LYS A 59 -29.17 -22.71 25.13
N ASP A 60 -30.02 -22.40 24.15
CA ASP A 60 -30.69 -23.38 23.29
C ASP A 60 -30.05 -23.51 21.89
N VAL A 61 -28.86 -22.92 21.68
CA VAL A 61 -28.13 -22.99 20.41
C VAL A 61 -27.24 -24.22 20.34
N SER A 62 -27.11 -24.80 19.14
CA SER A 62 -26.09 -25.81 18.88
C SER A 62 -24.69 -25.19 18.89
N ALA A 63 -23.65 -26.03 19.07
CA ALA A 63 -22.26 -25.59 18.99
C ALA A 63 -21.94 -24.92 17.63
N GLU A 64 -22.52 -25.41 16.54
CA GLU A 64 -22.35 -24.85 15.20
C GLU A 64 -22.99 -23.45 15.07
N GLN A 65 -24.19 -23.27 15.62
CA GLN A 65 -24.89 -21.99 15.64
C GLN A 65 -24.15 -20.95 16.50
N LEU A 66 -23.59 -21.38 17.64
CA LEU A 66 -22.75 -20.54 18.48
C LEU A 66 -21.50 -20.07 17.72
N GLN A 67 -20.81 -20.98 17.05
CA GLN A 67 -19.64 -20.65 16.24
C GLN A 67 -19.97 -19.65 15.13
N HIS A 68 -21.06 -19.87 14.39
CA HIS A 68 -21.54 -18.92 13.37
C HIS A 68 -21.92 -17.55 13.96
N CYS A 69 -22.42 -17.49 15.20
CA CYS A 69 -22.68 -16.23 15.88
C CYS A 69 -21.37 -15.47 16.14
N ILE A 70 -20.36 -16.13 16.69
CA ILE A 70 -19.05 -15.55 16.99
C ILE A 70 -18.36 -15.08 15.70
N GLU A 71 -18.40 -15.88 14.64
CA GLU A 71 -17.82 -15.52 13.34
C GLU A 71 -18.46 -14.25 12.77
N ARG A 72 -19.79 -14.12 12.85
CA ARG A 72 -20.49 -12.89 12.44
C ARG A 72 -20.06 -11.67 13.24
N CYS A 73 -19.78 -11.81 14.53
CA CYS A 73 -19.27 -10.71 15.34
C CYS A 73 -17.87 -10.24 14.89
N GLN A 74 -17.05 -11.12 14.32
CA GLN A 74 -15.70 -10.82 13.86
C GLN A 74 -15.62 -10.34 12.39
N GLN A 75 -16.68 -10.60 11.60
CA GLN A 75 -16.75 -10.22 10.18
C GLN A 75 -16.40 -8.75 9.89
N PRO A 76 -16.89 -7.75 10.64
CA PRO A 76 -16.58 -6.35 10.34
C PRO A 76 -15.08 -6.04 10.36
N MET A 77 -14.33 -6.62 11.30
CA MET A 77 -12.88 -6.45 11.37
C MET A 77 -12.19 -7.08 10.16
N ALA A 78 -12.59 -8.30 9.78
CA ALA A 78 -12.03 -8.98 8.62
C ALA A 78 -12.28 -8.18 7.31
N GLN A 79 -13.47 -7.60 7.16
CA GLN A 79 -13.81 -6.74 6.02
C GLN A 79 -12.92 -5.49 5.95
N VAL A 80 -12.73 -4.82 7.09
CA VAL A 80 -11.84 -3.65 7.18
C VAL A 80 -10.39 -4.00 6.83
N GLN A 81 -9.86 -5.11 7.38
CA GLN A 81 -8.52 -5.57 7.07
C GLN A 81 -8.33 -5.87 5.58
N ASN A 82 -9.30 -6.57 4.97
CA ASN A 82 -9.28 -6.89 3.55
C ASN A 82 -9.34 -5.64 2.68
N TYR A 83 -10.22 -4.69 3.01
CA TYR A 83 -10.33 -3.43 2.30
C TYR A 83 -9.04 -2.61 2.36
N MET A 84 -8.47 -2.46 3.57
CA MET A 84 -7.20 -1.74 3.76
C MET A 84 -6.07 -2.39 2.95
N SER A 85 -5.96 -3.71 2.98
CA SER A 85 -4.96 -4.45 2.21
C SER A 85 -5.09 -4.20 0.70
N GLN A 86 -6.32 -4.24 0.17
CA GLN A 86 -6.61 -3.97 -1.24
C GLN A 86 -6.27 -2.53 -1.65
N GLU A 87 -6.64 -1.55 -0.82
CA GLU A 87 -6.35 -0.13 -1.02
C GLU A 87 -4.83 0.12 -1.06
N MET A 88 -4.08 -0.49 -0.13
CA MET A 88 -2.62 -0.40 -0.08
C MET A 88 -1.95 -1.09 -1.27
N GLN A 89 -2.43 -2.27 -1.66
CA GLN A 89 -1.90 -2.99 -2.82
C GLN A 89 -2.16 -2.23 -4.12
N THR A 90 -3.35 -1.64 -4.26
CA THR A 90 -3.70 -0.79 -5.40
C THR A 90 -2.77 0.42 -5.49
N PHE A 91 -2.50 1.08 -4.36
CA PHE A 91 -1.59 2.22 -4.32
C PHE A 91 -0.14 1.82 -4.71
N GLN A 92 0.36 0.72 -4.15
CA GLN A 92 1.70 0.18 -4.47
C GLN A 92 1.82 -0.20 -5.95
N ASN A 93 0.82 -0.91 -6.51
CA ASN A 93 0.82 -1.30 -7.92
C ASN A 93 0.88 -0.10 -8.86
N ARG A 94 0.20 1.01 -8.51
CA ARG A 94 0.25 2.24 -9.31
C ARG A 94 1.63 2.89 -9.27
N LEU A 95 2.26 2.95 -8.10
CA LEU A 95 3.63 3.45 -7.96
C LEU A 95 4.64 2.59 -8.73
N GLN A 96 4.54 1.26 -8.64
CA GLN A 96 5.41 0.34 -9.35
C GLN A 96 5.28 0.49 -10.86
N ARG A 97 4.05 0.53 -11.40
CA ARG A 97 3.83 0.77 -12.83
C ARG A 97 4.43 2.08 -13.30
N CYS A 98 4.25 3.14 -12.52
CA CYS A 98 4.78 4.44 -12.85
C CYS A 98 6.32 4.48 -12.82
N ALA A 99 6.95 3.78 -11.88
CA ALA A 99 8.41 3.62 -11.85
C ALA A 99 8.92 2.82 -13.07
N MET A 100 8.20 1.77 -13.48
CA MET A 100 8.51 1.02 -14.70
C MET A 100 8.37 1.89 -15.96
N GLU A 101 7.33 2.72 -16.07
CA GLU A 101 7.21 3.68 -17.18
C GLU A 101 8.38 4.67 -17.22
N CYS A 102 8.86 5.15 -16.07
CA CYS A 102 10.04 6.02 -16.01
C CYS A 102 11.33 5.29 -16.43
N GLN A 103 11.46 4.02 -16.05
CA GLN A 103 12.55 3.16 -16.48
C GLN A 103 12.54 2.96 -18.00
N ASP A 104 11.38 2.64 -18.57
CA ASP A 104 11.27 2.40 -20.02
C ASP A 104 11.65 3.65 -20.80
N ARG A 105 11.18 4.83 -20.37
CA ARG A 105 11.61 6.11 -20.96
C ARG A 105 13.11 6.35 -20.87
N ALA A 106 13.75 5.95 -19.77
CA ALA A 106 15.20 6.08 -19.63
C ALA A 106 15.92 5.14 -20.59
N LYS A 107 15.47 3.89 -20.74
CA LYS A 107 16.01 2.93 -21.71
C LYS A 107 15.84 3.42 -23.14
N ASP A 108 14.66 3.91 -23.50
CA ASP A 108 14.34 4.41 -24.84
C ASP A 108 15.17 5.65 -25.23
N SER A 109 15.68 6.39 -24.23
CA SER A 109 16.55 7.56 -24.46
C SER A 109 18.01 7.20 -24.78
N LEU A 110 18.42 5.95 -24.56
CA LEU A 110 19.78 5.47 -24.79
C LEU A 110 19.94 4.92 -26.22
N SER A 111 21.09 5.20 -26.84
CA SER A 111 21.47 4.58 -28.10
C SER A 111 21.94 3.13 -27.89
N SER A 112 22.14 2.35 -28.96
CA SER A 112 22.64 0.97 -28.89
C SER A 112 24.06 0.85 -28.28
N GLN A 113 24.81 1.94 -28.27
CA GLN A 113 26.12 2.07 -27.60
C GLN A 113 26.17 3.44 -26.91
N PRO A 114 25.55 3.56 -25.72
CA PRO A 114 25.50 4.83 -25.02
C PRO A 114 26.84 5.14 -24.36
N SER A 115 27.26 6.40 -24.44
CA SER A 115 28.38 6.91 -23.66
C SER A 115 28.01 7.04 -22.17
N GLU A 116 29.02 7.11 -21.32
CA GLU A 116 28.83 7.28 -19.86
C GLU A 116 28.03 8.53 -19.51
N SER A 117 28.17 9.62 -20.29
CA SER A 117 27.39 10.84 -20.12
C SER A 117 25.91 10.65 -20.49
N GLN A 118 25.60 9.85 -21.52
CA GLN A 118 24.22 9.51 -21.87
C GLN A 118 23.57 8.64 -20.79
N ILE A 119 24.32 7.68 -20.22
CA ILE A 119 23.84 6.85 -19.11
C ILE A 119 23.53 7.73 -17.89
N SER A 120 24.43 8.66 -17.54
CA SER A 120 24.23 9.59 -16.43
C SER A 120 23.02 10.52 -16.65
N ALA A 121 22.85 11.03 -17.86
CA ALA A 121 21.69 11.85 -18.22
C ALA A 121 20.37 11.07 -18.15
N ALA A 122 20.35 9.82 -18.64
CA ALA A 122 19.18 8.95 -18.55
C ALA A 122 18.83 8.62 -17.09
N GLN A 123 19.85 8.40 -16.24
CA GLN A 123 19.66 8.21 -14.81
C GLN A 123 19.02 9.43 -14.13
N ALA A 124 19.58 10.62 -14.34
CA ALA A 124 19.00 11.86 -13.79
C ALA A 124 17.56 12.11 -14.31
N GLY A 125 17.30 11.76 -15.57
CA GLY A 125 15.96 11.81 -16.16
C GLY A 125 14.98 10.85 -15.48
N MET A 126 15.41 9.62 -15.21
CA MET A 126 14.62 8.61 -14.50
C MET A 126 14.31 9.05 -13.08
N GLU A 127 15.31 9.52 -12.31
CA GLU A 127 15.13 10.00 -10.94
C GLU A 127 14.11 11.15 -10.88
N LYS A 128 14.21 12.12 -11.81
CA LYS A 128 13.25 13.23 -11.92
C LYS A 128 11.84 12.75 -12.30
N CYS A 129 11.74 11.76 -13.17
CA CYS A 129 10.46 11.15 -13.55
C CYS A 129 9.79 10.46 -12.35
N VAL A 130 10.55 9.62 -11.63
CA VAL A 130 10.03 8.89 -10.47
C VAL A 130 9.70 9.82 -9.32
N SER A 131 10.49 10.87 -9.08
CA SER A 131 10.16 11.90 -8.10
C SER A 131 8.82 12.57 -8.40
N LYS A 132 8.60 13.02 -9.65
CA LYS A 132 7.31 13.60 -10.07
C LYS A 132 6.15 12.60 -9.92
N CYS A 133 6.41 11.34 -10.24
CA CYS A 133 5.45 10.27 -10.08
C CYS A 133 5.01 10.12 -8.62
N VAL A 134 5.98 9.97 -7.72
CA VAL A 134 5.77 9.85 -6.29
C VAL A 134 5.02 11.07 -5.74
N ASP A 135 5.41 12.29 -6.12
CA ASP A 135 4.71 13.52 -5.74
C ASP A 135 3.25 13.53 -6.18
N GLY A 136 2.96 13.04 -7.40
CA GLY A 136 1.60 12.89 -7.90
C GLY A 136 0.77 11.89 -7.10
N HIS A 137 1.37 10.76 -6.70
CA HIS A 137 0.70 9.72 -5.93
C HIS A 137 0.52 10.09 -4.45
N ILE A 138 1.47 10.81 -3.85
CA ILE A 138 1.36 11.31 -2.47
C ILE A 138 0.11 12.17 -2.29
N LYS A 139 -0.24 12.97 -3.30
CA LYS A 139 -1.46 13.80 -3.28
C LYS A 139 -2.76 13.00 -3.20
N LEU A 140 -2.72 11.69 -3.48
CA LEU A 140 -3.88 10.79 -3.39
C LEU A 140 -4.02 10.15 -2.00
N LEU A 141 -2.98 10.23 -1.16
CA LEU A 141 -2.98 9.65 0.18
C LEU A 141 -4.08 10.20 1.09
N PRO A 142 -4.42 11.51 1.10
CA PRO A 142 -5.54 12.01 1.89
C PRO A 142 -6.88 11.37 1.50
N THR A 143 -7.12 11.18 0.21
CA THR A 143 -8.35 10.55 -0.29
C THR A 143 -8.38 9.06 0.04
N LEU A 144 -7.24 8.37 -0.05
CA LEU A 144 -7.06 6.98 0.38
C LEU A 144 -7.36 6.82 1.87
N LYS A 145 -6.76 7.68 2.71
CA LYS A 145 -7.02 7.74 4.14
C LYS A 145 -8.51 7.90 4.43
N LYS A 146 -9.17 8.88 3.79
CA LYS A 146 -10.60 9.14 3.97
C LYS A 146 -11.46 7.91 3.65
N ARG A 147 -11.19 7.21 2.53
CA ARG A 147 -11.92 5.99 2.18
C ARG A 147 -11.76 4.88 3.22
N ILE A 148 -10.54 4.71 3.75
CA ILE A 148 -10.29 3.71 4.81
C ILE A 148 -11.04 4.12 6.08
N GLU A 149 -10.98 5.39 6.49
CA GLU A 149 -11.70 5.91 7.66
C GLU A 149 -13.22 5.71 7.53
N ASP A 150 -13.79 5.99 6.36
CA ASP A 150 -15.22 5.81 6.09
C ASP A 150 -15.61 4.32 6.22
N THR A 151 -14.80 3.40 5.65
CA THR A 151 -15.00 1.94 5.78
C THR A 151 -14.93 1.49 7.23
N VAL A 152 -13.91 1.93 7.98
CA VAL A 152 -13.72 1.54 9.38
C VAL A 152 -14.86 2.09 10.25
N SER A 153 -15.28 3.34 10.03
CA SER A 153 -16.39 3.97 10.75
C SER A 153 -17.71 3.25 10.50
N SER A 154 -17.95 2.79 9.25
CA SER A 154 -19.14 2.01 8.91
C SER A 154 -19.16 0.63 9.57
N ALA A 155 -18.01 0.01 9.77
CA ALA A 155 -17.88 -1.29 10.43
C ALA A 155 -17.96 -1.22 11.97
N ALA A 156 -17.83 -0.02 12.53
CA ALA A 156 -17.91 0.22 13.97
C ALA A 156 -19.36 0.44 14.48
N HIS A 157 -20.33 0.69 13.59
CA HIS A 157 -21.74 0.93 13.90
C HIS A 157 -22.61 -0.26 13.46
#